data_AF-A0A7C1AX91-F1
#
_entry.id   AF-A0A7C1AX91-F1
#
_cell.length_a   1.000
_cell.length_b   1.000
_cell.length_c   1.000
_cell.angle_alpha   90.00
_cell.angle_beta   90.00
_cell.angle_gamma   90.00
#
_symmetry.space_group_name_H-M   'P 1'
#
loop_
_entity.id
_entity.type
_entity.pdbx_description
1 polymer ?
#
loop_
_entity_poly.entity_id
_entity_poly.type
_entity_poly.pdbx_seq_one_letter_code
_entity_poly.pdbx_strand_id
1 'polypeptide(L)'
;DPRFPPLTASELPELDLHISILSPLQPMSFSSETELLRQLRPGVDGILLADGVHQGTFLPSVWESLPDPELFLKHLKMKAGLPPDYWSDTIRAWRYTVESIRGPFASA
;
A
#
# COMPACT_ATOMS: atom_id res chain seq x y z
N ASP A 1 -17.52 0.53 -6.21
CA ASP A 1 -17.07 1.24 -4.99
C ASP A 1 -18.32 1.78 -4.31
N PRO A 2 -18.67 1.37 -3.08
CA PRO A 2 -19.91 1.80 -2.42
C PRO A 2 -19.93 3.29 -2.04
N ARG A 3 -18.79 3.98 -2.13
CA ARG A 3 -18.67 5.40 -1.80
C ARG A 3 -19.19 6.31 -2.91
N PHE A 4 -19.43 5.79 -4.11
CA PHE A 4 -19.85 6.55 -5.29
C PHE A 4 -21.06 5.90 -5.97
N PRO A 5 -21.94 6.68 -6.61
CA PRO A 5 -22.95 6.12 -7.50
C PRO A 5 -22.29 5.36 -8.68
N PRO A 6 -23.02 4.44 -9.34
CA PRO A 6 -22.54 3.83 -10.56
C PRO A 6 -22.24 4.88 -11.64
N LEU A 7 -21.16 4.67 -12.39
CA LEU A 7 -20.80 5.51 -13.54
C LEU A 7 -21.87 5.44 -14.64
N THR A 8 -22.13 6.58 -15.27
CA THR A 8 -22.98 6.72 -16.45
C THR A 8 -22.15 6.75 -17.73
N ALA A 9 -22.77 6.42 -18.87
CA ALA A 9 -22.09 6.43 -20.17
C ALA A 9 -21.57 7.82 -20.56
N SER A 10 -22.24 8.89 -20.12
CA SER A 10 -21.84 10.29 -20.36
C SER A 10 -20.60 10.71 -19.59
N GLU A 11 -20.27 10.06 -18.48
CA GLU A 11 -19.07 10.36 -17.70
C GLU A 11 -17.81 9.73 -18.30
N LEU A 12 -17.96 8.64 -19.05
CA LEU A 12 -16.83 7.85 -19.58
C LEU A 12 -15.80 8.67 -20.37
N PRO A 13 -16.16 9.65 -21.23
CA PRO A 13 -15.19 10.47 -21.95
C PRO A 13 -14.35 11.39 -21.06
N GLU A 14 -14.80 11.67 -19.83
CA GLU A 14 -14.13 12.58 -18.89
C GLU A 14 -13.24 11.82 -17.88
N LEU A 15 -13.22 10.49 -17.93
CA LEU A 15 -12.48 9.66 -16.98
C LEU A 15 -11.04 9.44 -17.42
N ASP A 16 -10.13 9.58 -16.46
CA ASP A 16 -8.79 8.98 -16.53
C ASP A 16 -8.79 7.61 -15.86
N LEU A 17 -8.30 6.62 -16.57
CA LEU A 17 -7.94 5.32 -16.00
C LEU A 17 -6.57 5.39 -15.35
N HIS A 18 -6.48 4.79 -14.17
CA HIS A 18 -5.21 4.54 -13.49
C HIS A 18 -5.17 3.08 -13.07
N ILE A 19 -4.26 2.32 -13.67
CA ILE A 19 -4.07 0.90 -13.44
C ILE A 19 -2.74 0.71 -12.74
N SER A 20 -2.78 0.09 -11.56
CA SER A 20 -1.59 -0.29 -10.80
C SER A 20 -1.36 -1.80 -10.94
N ILE A 21 -0.24 -2.18 -11.54
CA ILE A 21 0.18 -3.58 -11.70
C ILE A 21 1.16 -3.90 -10.58
N LEU A 22 0.78 -4.81 -9.67
CA LEU A 22 1.61 -5.20 -8.53
C LEU A 22 2.57 -6.34 -8.92
N SER A 23 3.83 -6.22 -8.51
CA SER A 23 4.76 -7.35 -8.55
C SER A 23 4.31 -8.46 -7.57
N PRO A 24 4.80 -9.70 -7.74
CA PRO A 24 4.64 -10.72 -6.71
C PRO A 24 5.15 -10.24 -5.35
N LEU A 25 4.47 -10.66 -4.27
CA LEU A 25 4.87 -10.37 -2.89
C LEU A 25 6.19 -11.07 -2.56
N GLN A 26 7.16 -10.31 -2.09
CA GLN A 26 8.45 -10.81 -1.63
C GLN A 26 8.50 -10.74 -0.09
N PRO A 27 8.69 -11.87 0.62
CA PRO A 27 8.78 -11.87 2.07
C PRO A 27 9.99 -11.06 2.54
N MET A 28 9.85 -10.35 3.65
CA MET A 28 10.93 -9.63 4.31
C MET A 28 11.38 -10.42 5.55
N SER A 29 12.69 -10.59 5.69
CA SER A 29 13.30 -11.21 6.87
C SER A 29 13.79 -10.13 7.82
N PHE A 30 13.34 -10.15 9.07
CA PHE A 30 13.75 -9.22 10.11
C PHE A 30 13.51 -9.87 11.48
N SER A 31 14.24 -9.40 12.49
CA SER A 31 14.16 -9.86 13.88
C SER A 31 13.60 -8.80 14.83
N SER A 32 13.40 -7.58 14.34
CA SER A 32 12.90 -6.45 15.14
C SER A 32 12.24 -5.41 14.25
N GLU A 33 11.46 -4.51 14.87
CA GLU A 33 10.84 -3.38 14.18
C GLU A 33 11.87 -2.46 13.54
N THR A 34 12.96 -2.19 14.27
CA THR A 34 14.07 -1.38 13.77
C THR A 34 14.70 -2.00 12.52
N GLU A 35 14.84 -3.32 12.46
CA GLU A 35 15.38 -3.99 11.28
C GLU A 35 14.40 -3.94 10.09
N LEU A 36 13.09 -4.08 10.34
CA LEU A 36 12.08 -3.88 9.31
C LEU A 36 12.14 -2.46 8.74
N LEU A 37 12.15 -1.44 9.60
CA LEU A 37 12.21 -0.03 9.22
C LEU A 37 13.43 0.28 8.34
N ARG A 38 14.61 -0.26 8.69
CA ARG A 38 15.86 -0.05 7.92
C ARG A 38 15.83 -0.67 6.52
N GLN A 39 14.92 -1.61 6.27
CA GLN A 39 14.77 -2.26 4.96
C GLN A 39 13.75 -1.59 4.04
N LEU A 40 12.93 -0.67 4.56
CA LEU A 40 11.91 0.03 3.78
C LEU A 40 12.56 0.98 2.78
N ARG A 41 12.01 1.04 1.57
CA ARG A 41 12.45 1.96 0.52
C ARG A 41 11.31 2.94 0.18
N PRO A 42 11.31 4.15 0.78
CA PRO A 42 10.32 5.17 0.48
C PRO A 42 10.20 5.45 -1.02
N GLY A 43 8.97 5.58 -1.50
CA GLY A 43 8.64 5.80 -2.91
C GLY A 43 8.75 4.57 -3.81
N VAL A 44 9.25 3.43 -3.29
CA VAL A 44 9.48 2.21 -4.08
C VAL A 44 8.62 1.05 -3.58
N ASP A 45 8.65 0.80 -2.28
CA ASP A 45 8.03 -0.39 -1.71
C ASP A 45 6.55 -0.19 -1.40
N GLY A 46 5.69 -1.04 -1.95
CA GLY A 46 4.41 -1.35 -1.36
C GLY A 46 4.64 -2.38 -0.26
N ILE A 47 3.99 -2.22 0.89
CA ILE A 47 4.15 -3.11 2.04
C ILE A 47 2.83 -3.78 2.35
N LEU A 48 2.85 -5.09 2.51
CA LEU A 48 1.79 -5.87 3.15
C LEU A 48 2.30 -6.27 4.54
N LEU A 49 1.57 -5.88 5.58
CA LEU A 49 1.83 -6.27 6.97
C LEU A 49 0.70 -7.18 7.45
N ALA A 50 1.05 -8.27 8.14
CA ALA A 50 0.07 -9.16 8.73
C ALA A 50 0.53 -9.70 10.10
N ASP A 51 -0.43 -9.88 11.00
CA ASP A 51 -0.28 -10.61 12.25
C ASP A 51 -1.62 -11.26 12.66
N GLY A 52 -1.68 -12.59 12.64
CA GLY A 52 -2.92 -13.33 12.87
C GLY A 52 -4.04 -12.91 11.90
N VAL A 53 -5.14 -12.35 12.44
CA VAL A 53 -6.30 -11.85 11.67
C VAL A 53 -6.12 -10.41 11.18
N HIS A 54 -5.09 -9.71 11.67
CA HIS A 54 -4.81 -8.33 11.31
C HIS A 54 -3.98 -8.28 10.03
N GLN A 55 -4.47 -7.56 9.02
CA GLN A 55 -3.78 -7.44 7.75
C GLN A 55 -4.04 -6.08 7.12
N GLY A 56 -2.99 -5.43 6.65
CA GLY A 56 -3.07 -4.13 5.98
C GLY A 56 -2.00 -3.99 4.91
N THR A 57 -2.31 -3.23 3.86
CA THR A 57 -1.32 -2.90 2.83
C THR A 57 -1.35 -1.43 2.45
N PHE A 58 -0.17 -0.90 2.13
CA PHE A 58 0.00 0.39 1.48
C PHE A 58 0.73 0.20 0.15
N LEU A 59 0.23 0.89 -0.88
CA LEU A 59 0.89 0.99 -2.18
C LEU A 59 2.10 1.95 -2.08
N PRO A 60 3.07 1.87 -3.02
CA PRO A 60 4.19 2.80 -3.07
C PRO A 60 3.77 4.28 -3.12
N SER A 61 2.62 4.60 -3.74
CA SER A 61 2.12 5.98 -3.82
C SER A 61 1.80 6.61 -2.46
N VAL A 62 1.59 5.81 -1.41
CA VAL A 62 1.32 6.33 -0.06
C VAL A 62 2.53 7.06 0.52
N TRP A 63 3.75 6.70 0.10
CA TRP A 63 4.98 7.38 0.50
C TRP A 63 4.98 8.87 0.17
N GLU A 64 4.24 9.32 -0.85
CA GLU A 64 4.11 10.75 -1.17
C GLU A 64 3.47 11.53 -0.01
N SER A 65 2.53 10.91 0.71
CA SER A 65 1.87 11.49 1.88
C SER A 65 2.55 11.17 3.22
N LEU A 66 3.26 10.05 3.28
CA LEU A 66 3.96 9.54 4.47
C LEU A 66 5.40 9.16 4.11
N PRO A 67 6.30 10.13 3.85
CA PRO A 67 7.66 9.84 3.39
C PRO A 67 8.57 9.29 4.51
N ASP A 68 8.19 9.50 5.77
CA ASP A 68 8.89 8.99 6.94
C ASP A 68 8.54 7.51 7.19
N PRO A 69 9.53 6.58 7.21
CA PRO A 69 9.29 5.15 7.41
C PRO A 69 8.59 4.79 8.73
N GLU A 70 8.88 5.51 9.82
CA GLU A 70 8.28 5.23 11.12
C GLU A 70 6.79 5.58 11.12
N LEU A 71 6.45 6.77 10.62
CA LEU A 71 5.06 7.20 10.45
C LEU A 71 4.32 6.29 9.47
N PHE A 72 4.94 5.94 8.34
CA PHE A 72 4.35 5.00 7.37
C PHE A 72 3.97 3.68 8.04
N LEU A 73 4.90 3.07 8.79
CA LEU A 73 4.66 1.79 9.44
C LEU A 73 3.59 1.89 10.55
N LYS A 74 3.59 2.97 11.35
CA LYS A 74 2.54 3.23 12.35
C LYS A 74 1.16 3.32 11.72
N HIS A 75 1.02 4.09 10.64
CA HIS A 75 -0.24 4.21 9.91
C HIS A 75 -0.66 2.89 9.25
N LEU A 76 0.30 2.09 8.77
CA LEU A 76 0.03 0.78 8.20
C LEU A 76 -0.50 -0.21 9.24
N LYS A 77 0.08 -0.22 10.45
CA LYS A 77 -0.44 -0.99 11.61
C LYS A 77 -1.88 -0.59 11.92
N MET A 78 -2.16 0.71 12.02
CA MET A 78 -3.52 1.22 12.25
C MET A 78 -4.50 0.76 11.16
N LYS A 79 -4.08 0.80 9.89
CA LYS A 79 -4.89 0.29 8.77
C LYS A 79 -5.14 -1.21 8.86
N ALA A 80 -4.18 -1.98 9.37
CA ALA A 80 -4.31 -3.40 9.64
C ALA A 80 -5.19 -3.71 10.88
N GLY A 81 -5.63 -2.69 11.62
CA GLY A 81 -6.40 -2.83 12.86
C GLY A 81 -5.54 -3.05 14.11
N LEU A 82 -4.24 -2.74 14.05
CA LEU A 82 -3.30 -2.83 15.17
C LEU A 82 -3.02 -1.44 15.77
N PRO A 83 -2.68 -1.36 17.08
CA PRO A 83 -2.17 -0.11 17.67
C PRO A 83 -0.90 0.39 16.97
N PRO A 84 -0.63 1.71 16.93
CA PRO A 84 0.52 2.27 16.23
C PRO A 84 1.87 1.78 16.79
N ASP A 85 1.97 1.63 18.11
CA ASP A 85 3.19 1.17 18.79
C ASP A 85 3.19 -0.37 19.02
N TYR A 86 2.30 -1.11 18.35
CA TYR A 86 2.22 -2.56 18.47
C TYR A 86 3.41 -3.27 17.81
N TRP A 87 3.96 -4.28 18.47
CA TRP A 87 4.95 -5.18 17.90
C TRP A 87 4.75 -6.60 18.42
N SER A 88 5.09 -7.60 17.61
CA SER A 88 5.07 -9.02 17.94
C SER A 88 6.09 -9.77 17.11
N ASP A 89 6.65 -10.85 17.66
CA ASP A 89 7.56 -11.74 16.93
C ASP A 89 6.84 -12.57 15.85
N THR A 90 5.51 -12.54 15.84
CA THR A 90 4.67 -13.19 14.82
C THR A 90 4.36 -12.29 13.63
N ILE A 91 4.70 -10.99 13.69
CA ILE A 91 4.50 -10.06 12.58
C ILE A 91 5.25 -10.56 11.34
N ARG A 92 4.56 -10.52 10.21
CA ARG A 92 5.12 -10.81 8.90
C ARG A 92 4.91 -9.62 7.98
N ALA A 93 5.94 -9.32 7.19
CA ALA A 93 5.87 -8.30 6.17
C ALA A 93 6.31 -8.85 4.81
N TRP A 94 5.65 -8.36 3.77
CA TRP A 94 6.05 -8.57 2.38
C TRP A 94 6.18 -7.22 1.70
N ARG A 95 7.12 -7.13 0.76
CA ARG A 95 7.25 -5.99 -0.13
C ARG A 95 6.83 -6.35 -1.55
N TYR A 96 6.37 -5.36 -2.29
CA TYR A 96 6.13 -5.44 -3.74
C TYR A 96 6.39 -4.07 -4.36
N THR A 97 6.55 -4.02 -5.67
CA THR A 97 6.59 -2.76 -6.43
C THR A 97 5.34 -2.62 -7.28
N VAL A 98 5.08 -1.40 -7.75
CA VAL A 98 3.95 -1.10 -8.62
C VAL A 98 4.46 -0.44 -9.88
N GLU A 99 3.99 -0.94 -11.02
CA GLU A 99 4.03 -0.20 -12.28
C GLU A 99 2.66 0.44 -12.51
N SER A 100 2.65 1.76 -12.76
CA SER A 100 1.42 2.53 -12.93
C SER A 100 1.24 2.93 -14.38
N ILE A 101 0.08 2.59 -14.93
CA ILE A 101 -0.35 3.00 -16.27
C ILE A 101 -1.51 3.99 -16.08
N ARG A 102 -1.39 5.19 -16.67
CA ARG A 102 -2.43 6.21 -16.66
C ARG A 102 -2.77 6.64 -18.08
N GLY A 103 -4.05 6.85 -18.37
CA GLY A 103 -4.50 7.41 -19.64
C GLY A 103 -6.01 7.65 -19.65
N PRO A 104 -6.52 8.36 -20.67
CA PRO A 104 -7.95 8.60 -20.80
C PRO A 104 -8.69 7.29 -21.05
N PHE A 105 -9.91 7.17 -20.53
CA PHE A 105 -10.76 6.00 -20.74
C PHE A 105 -11.19 5.87 -22.20
N ALA A 106 -11.62 6.97 -22.81
CA ALA A 106 -11.95 7.04 -24.23
C ALA A 106 -10.80 7.68 -25.01
N SER A 107 -10.43 7.09 -26.14
CA SER A 107 -9.61 7.79 -27.13
C SER A 107 -10.49 8.81 -27.86
N ALA A 108 -9.94 10.00 -28.10
CA ALA A 108 -10.59 11.04 -28.91
C ALA A 108 -10.91 10.57 -30.33
#